data_AF-A0A1M5XPW2-F1
#
_entry.id   AF-A0A1M5XPW2-F1
#
_cell.length_a   1.000
_cell.length_b   1.000
_cell.length_c   1.000
_cell.angle_alpha   90.00
_cell.angle_beta   90.00
_cell.angle_gamma   90.00
#
_symmetry.space_group_name_H-M   'P 1'
#
loop_
_entity.id
_entity.type
_entity.pdbx_description
1 polymer ?
#
loop_
_entity_poly.entity_id
_entity_poly.type
_entity_poly.pdbx_seq_one_letter_code
_entity_poly.pdbx_strand_id
1 'polypeptide(L)'
;MSEINIGIERTGFPVKIGTIELWFDSSLENLRRFFNVNELANEKLKEAQEKAQHIHFPDNAEIESLDVKTVDAALDVNKEFIAAQYDIIFGEGSFKKIYKKHPDILALEQALEAVGIAIAKRIEEQEEERSGKVEAKKNEYLNKKSSKK
;
A
#
# COMPACT_ATOMS: atom_id res chain seq x y z
N MET A 1 41.39 5.06 10.31
CA MET A 1 40.14 5.09 11.09
C MET A 1 39.40 3.80 10.81
N SER A 2 39.10 3.00 11.83
CA SER A 2 38.32 1.77 11.70
C SER A 2 36.84 2.12 11.61
N GLU A 3 36.21 1.79 10.48
CA GLU A 3 34.79 2.00 10.22
C GLU A 3 33.95 1.00 11.03
N ILE A 4 32.86 1.48 11.65
CA ILE A 4 31.85 0.63 12.28
C ILE A 4 30.72 0.44 11.28
N ASN A 5 30.51 -0.80 10.82
CA ASN A 5 29.42 -1.16 9.93
C ASN A 5 28.27 -1.79 10.71
N ILE A 6 27.08 -1.19 10.67
CA ILE A 6 25.85 -1.69 11.29
C ILE A 6 24.86 -2.04 10.18
N GLY A 7 24.53 -3.33 10.05
CA GLY A 7 23.52 -3.79 9.10
C GLY A 7 22.11 -3.42 9.55
N ILE A 8 21.30 -2.87 8.64
CA ILE A 8 19.88 -2.61 8.84
C ILE A 8 19.10 -3.52 7.90
N GLU A 9 18.23 -4.36 8.43
CA GLU A 9 17.32 -5.21 7.66
C GLU A 9 15.93 -4.56 7.62
N ARG A 10 15.39 -4.35 6.42
CA ARG A 10 14.03 -3.82 6.25
C ARG A 10 13.00 -4.90 6.55
N THR A 11 11.99 -4.54 7.34
CA THR A 11 10.84 -5.42 7.60
C THR A 11 9.87 -5.37 6.44
N GLY A 12 9.48 -6.52 5.90
CA GLY A 12 8.53 -6.60 4.81
C GLY A 12 8.58 -7.91 4.07
N PHE A 13 7.94 -7.94 2.91
CA PHE A 13 7.94 -9.09 2.00
C PHE A 13 7.61 -8.67 0.57
N PRO A 14 8.06 -9.44 -0.44
CA PRO A 14 7.69 -9.20 -1.83
C PRO A 14 6.23 -9.61 -2.08
N VAL A 15 5.51 -8.81 -2.86
CA VAL A 15 4.16 -9.07 -3.35
C VAL A 15 4.19 -9.01 -4.87
N LYS A 16 3.70 -10.06 -5.52
CA LYS A 16 3.63 -10.14 -6.98
C LYS A 16 2.22 -9.85 -7.46
N ILE A 17 2.11 -8.87 -8.37
CA ILE A 17 0.86 -8.51 -9.06
C ILE A 17 1.11 -8.72 -10.55
N GLY A 18 0.59 -9.83 -11.07
CA GLY A 18 0.89 -10.28 -12.44
C GLY A 18 2.39 -10.49 -12.64
N THR A 19 3.00 -9.68 -13.51
CA THR A 19 4.45 -9.76 -13.83
C THR A 19 5.32 -8.83 -12.99
N ILE A 20 4.73 -8.05 -12.08
CA ILE A 20 5.42 -7.01 -11.32
C ILE A 20 5.59 -7.46 -9.89
N GLU A 21 6.79 -7.29 -9.35
CA GLU A 21 7.07 -7.49 -7.94
C GLU A 21 7.21 -6.13 -7.25
N LEU A 22 6.48 -5.96 -6.14
CA LEU A 22 6.53 -4.80 -5.26
C LEU A 22 6.92 -5.25 -3.86
N TRP A 23 7.52 -4.35 -3.09
CA TRP A 23 7.86 -4.62 -1.70
C TRP A 23 6.78 -4.06 -0.79
N PHE A 24 6.15 -4.91 0.02
CA PHE A 24 5.29 -4.46 1.11
C PHE A 24 6.14 -4.24 2.35
N ASP A 25 6.13 -3.02 2.88
CA ASP A 25 6.81 -2.66 4.12
C ASP A 25 5.94 -3.08 5.31
N SER A 26 6.45 -3.99 6.16
CA SER A 26 5.70 -4.49 7.32
C SER A 26 6.09 -3.77 8.62
N SER A 27 6.62 -2.55 8.53
CA SER A 27 6.85 -1.68 9.70
C SER A 27 5.54 -1.25 10.34
N LEU A 28 5.56 -0.92 11.63
CA LEU A 28 4.35 -0.49 12.36
C LEU A 28 3.74 0.77 11.73
N GLU A 29 4.59 1.67 11.25
CA GLU A 29 4.21 2.89 10.54
C GLU A 29 3.42 2.57 9.27
N ASN A 30 3.85 1.56 8.49
CA ASN A 30 3.15 1.18 7.27
C ASN A 30 1.90 0.34 7.56
N LEU A 31 1.91 -0.53 8.56
CA LEU A 31 0.74 -1.31 8.97
C LEU A 31 -0.43 -0.39 9.34
N ARG A 32 -0.16 0.70 10.08
CA ARG A 32 -1.19 1.70 10.39
C ARG A 32 -1.79 2.32 9.12
N ARG A 33 -0.98 2.56 8.08
CA ARG A 33 -1.49 3.10 6.80
C ARG A 33 -2.28 2.06 6.03
N PHE A 34 -1.80 0.82 6.00
CA PHE A 34 -2.43 -0.31 5.32
C PHE A 34 -3.85 -0.57 5.85
N PHE A 35 -4.05 -0.62 7.17
CA PHE A 35 -5.38 -0.86 7.75
C PHE A 35 -6.37 0.29 7.53
N ASN A 36 -5.87 1.50 7.22
CA ASN A 36 -6.69 2.68 6.95
C ASN A 36 -6.63 3.10 5.47
N VAL A 37 -6.27 2.18 4.56
CA VAL A 37 -5.98 2.53 3.15
C VAL A 37 -7.15 3.26 2.48
N ASN A 38 -8.39 2.81 2.73
CA ASN A 38 -9.58 3.41 2.13
C ASN A 38 -9.85 4.82 2.66
N GLU A 39 -9.67 5.04 3.97
CA GLU A 39 -9.85 6.35 4.58
C GLU A 39 -8.80 7.34 4.07
N LEU A 40 -7.53 6.94 4.08
CA LEU A 40 -6.42 7.74 3.58
C LEU A 40 -6.51 8.04 2.09
N ALA A 41 -7.01 7.09 1.28
CA ALA A 41 -7.24 7.31 -0.14
C ALA A 41 -8.38 8.31 -0.37
N ASN A 42 -9.44 8.26 0.43
CA ASN A 42 -10.54 9.23 0.35
C ASN A 42 -10.11 10.63 0.78
N GLU A 43 -9.29 10.75 1.83
CA GLU A 43 -8.70 12.03 2.24
C GLU A 43 -7.85 12.64 1.12
N LYS A 44 -6.95 11.85 0.52
CA LYS A 44 -6.14 12.30 -0.62
C LYS A 44 -6.98 12.74 -1.81
N LEU A 45 -8.04 12.01 -2.11
CA LEU A 45 -8.95 12.34 -3.20
C LEU A 45 -9.69 13.64 -2.91
N LYS A 46 -10.17 13.84 -1.68
CA LYS A 46 -10.82 15.08 -1.25
C LYS A 46 -9.86 16.27 -1.35
N GLU A 47 -8.62 16.12 -0.90
CA GLU A 47 -7.60 17.16 -1.05
C GLU A 47 -7.31 17.50 -2.51
N ALA A 48 -7.27 16.50 -3.40
CA ALA A 48 -7.07 16.69 -4.83
C ALA A 48 -8.26 17.45 -5.45
N GLN A 49 -9.49 17.07 -5.08
CA GLN A 49 -10.71 17.75 -5.52
C GLN A 49 -10.78 19.19 -5.02
N GLU A 50 -10.46 19.45 -3.76
CA GLU A 50 -10.43 20.81 -3.19
C GLU A 50 -9.38 21.68 -3.89
N LYS A 51 -8.18 21.15 -4.16
CA LYS A 51 -7.14 21.84 -4.94
C LYS A 51 -7.61 22.13 -6.37
N ALA A 52 -8.38 21.24 -6.98
CA ALA A 52 -8.94 21.44 -8.32
C ALA A 52 -10.07 22.48 -8.35
N GLN A 53 -10.90 22.58 -7.31
CA GLN A 53 -11.97 23.59 -7.21
C GLN A 53 -11.42 25.03 -7.14
N HIS A 54 -10.20 25.21 -6.62
CA HIS A 54 -9.52 26.51 -6.62
C HIS A 54 -8.88 26.89 -7.98
N ILE A 55 -8.94 26.00 -8.97
CA ILE A 55 -8.56 26.27 -10.35
C ILE A 55 -9.85 26.62 -11.11
N HIS A 56 -10.10 27.92 -11.29
CA HIS A 56 -11.27 28.47 -11.99
C HIS A 56 -11.67 27.64 -13.22
N PHE A 57 -12.88 27.07 -13.19
CA PHE A 57 -13.61 26.69 -14.39
C PHE A 57 -14.54 27.84 -14.79
N PRO A 58 -14.60 28.23 -16.08
CA PRO A 58 -15.49 29.30 -16.53
C PRO A 58 -16.97 28.89 -16.39
N ASP A 59 -17.78 29.79 -15.83
CA ASP A 59 -19.12 29.57 -15.25
C ASP A 59 -20.26 29.12 -16.20
N ASN A 60 -20.00 28.78 -17.46
CA ASN A 60 -21.08 28.53 -18.42
C ASN A 60 -20.96 27.15 -19.09
N ALA A 61 -21.60 26.14 -18.52
CA ALA A 61 -21.99 24.94 -19.23
C ALA A 61 -23.44 24.57 -18.85
N GLU A 62 -24.36 24.81 -19.77
CA GLU A 62 -25.75 24.39 -19.69
C GLU A 62 -25.82 22.86 -19.66
N ILE A 63 -26.58 22.35 -18.68
CA ILE A 63 -26.75 20.92 -18.39
C ILE A 63 -27.82 20.37 -19.33
N GLU A 64 -27.43 19.91 -20.52
CA GLU A 64 -28.33 19.13 -21.39
C GLU A 64 -27.54 18.14 -22.28
N SER A 65 -26.94 17.15 -21.64
CA SER A 65 -26.57 15.82 -22.17
C SER A 65 -25.74 15.12 -21.09
N LEU A 66 -25.75 13.78 -21.01
CA LEU A 66 -24.65 13.07 -20.34
C LEU A 66 -23.39 13.34 -21.17
N ASP A 67 -22.78 14.48 -20.93
CA ASP A 67 -21.61 14.99 -21.64
C ASP A 67 -20.47 14.02 -21.36
N VAL A 68 -19.83 13.48 -22.40
CA VAL A 68 -18.72 12.52 -22.30
C VAL A 68 -17.65 13.02 -21.31
N LYS A 69 -17.51 14.34 -21.19
CA LYS A 69 -16.66 15.01 -20.19
C LYS A 69 -16.99 14.67 -18.73
N THR A 70 -18.27 14.50 -18.38
CA THR A 70 -18.69 14.10 -17.02
C THR A 70 -18.36 12.63 -16.72
N VAL A 71 -18.42 11.77 -17.74
CA VAL A 71 -18.02 10.36 -17.64
C VAL A 71 -16.50 10.23 -17.53
N ASP A 72 -15.75 10.96 -18.36
CA ASP A 72 -14.29 11.00 -18.32
C ASP A 72 -13.79 11.53 -16.96
N ALA A 73 -14.40 12.59 -16.43
CA ALA A 73 -14.08 13.12 -15.11
C ALA A 73 -14.32 12.10 -13.98
N ALA A 74 -15.42 11.34 -14.04
CA ALA A 74 -15.70 10.29 -13.06
C ALA A 74 -14.68 9.13 -13.13
N LEU A 75 -14.25 8.76 -14.34
CA LEU A 75 -13.21 7.74 -14.54
C LEU A 75 -11.85 8.20 -14.02
N ASP A 76 -11.48 9.47 -14.22
CA ASP A 76 -10.24 10.04 -13.71
C ASP A 76 -10.22 10.06 -12.17
N VAL A 77 -11.33 10.43 -11.53
CA VAL A 77 -11.46 10.39 -10.06
C VAL A 77 -11.30 8.97 -9.52
N ASN A 78 -11.94 7.98 -10.15
CA ASN A 78 -11.79 6.57 -9.72
C ASN A 78 -10.34 6.09 -9.91
N LYS A 79 -9.72 6.45 -11.04
CA LYS A 79 -8.32 6.13 -11.30
C LYS A 79 -7.38 6.74 -10.27
N GLU A 80 -7.59 7.99 -9.86
CA GLU A 80 -6.82 8.64 -8.80
C GLU A 80 -7.02 7.96 -7.44
N PHE A 81 -8.25 7.55 -7.12
CA PHE A 81 -8.55 6.79 -5.90
C PHE A 81 -7.79 5.46 -5.85
N ILE A 82 -7.86 4.68 -6.93
CA ILE A 82 -7.15 3.41 -7.08
C ILE A 82 -5.64 3.63 -7.03
N ALA A 83 -5.15 4.68 -7.69
CA ALA A 83 -3.75 5.05 -7.65
C ALA A 83 -3.26 5.35 -6.22
N ALA A 84 -4.06 6.13 -5.47
CA ALA A 84 -3.75 6.46 -4.09
C ALA A 84 -3.68 5.20 -3.22
N GLN A 85 -4.60 4.25 -3.38
CA GLN A 85 -4.58 2.99 -2.62
C GLN A 85 -3.31 2.18 -2.87
N TYR A 86 -2.92 1.98 -4.13
CA TYR A 86 -1.68 1.27 -4.46
C TYR A 86 -0.44 1.97 -3.89
N ASP A 87 -0.40 3.30 -3.97
CA ASP A 87 0.73 4.08 -3.47
C ASP A 87 0.77 4.13 -1.92
N ILE A 88 -0.37 4.02 -1.26
CA ILE A 88 -0.43 3.87 0.21
C ILE A 88 0.09 2.49 0.63
N ILE A 89 -0.26 1.42 -0.10
CA ILE A 89 0.13 0.04 0.25
C ILE A 89 1.61 -0.21 -0.02
N PHE A 90 2.11 0.19 -1.19
CA PHE A 90 3.45 -0.17 -1.69
C PHE A 90 4.44 0.99 -1.72
N GLY A 91 4.00 2.20 -1.38
CA GLY A 91 4.79 3.41 -1.48
C GLY A 91 4.58 4.17 -2.79
N GLU A 92 4.97 5.43 -2.78
CA GLU A 92 4.71 6.39 -3.86
C GLU A 92 5.24 5.92 -5.23
N GLY A 93 4.40 6.11 -6.27
CA GLY A 93 4.73 5.75 -7.65
C GLY A 93 4.60 4.26 -7.97
N SER A 94 4.10 3.44 -7.03
CA SER A 94 3.81 2.03 -7.25
C SER A 94 2.69 1.84 -8.27
N PHE A 95 1.62 2.62 -8.17
CA PHE A 95 0.55 2.61 -9.16
C PHE A 95 1.07 2.89 -10.56
N LYS A 96 1.91 3.93 -10.72
CA LYS A 96 2.49 4.29 -12.02
C LYS A 96 3.28 3.15 -12.65
N LYS A 97 4.02 2.38 -11.83
CA LYS A 97 4.75 1.18 -12.30
C LYS A 97 3.78 0.08 -12.74
N ILE A 98 2.72 -0.15 -11.96
CA ILE A 98 1.69 -1.16 -12.27
C ILE A 98 0.95 -0.81 -13.56
N TYR A 99 0.39 0.39 -13.61
CA TYR A 99 -0.45 0.85 -14.71
C TYR A 99 0.30 0.90 -16.05
N LYS A 100 1.62 1.15 -16.04
CA LYS A 100 2.45 1.09 -17.25
C LYS A 100 2.48 -0.31 -17.89
N LYS A 101 2.27 -1.37 -17.11
CA LYS A 101 2.27 -2.77 -17.58
C LYS A 101 0.85 -3.33 -17.73
N HIS A 102 -0.06 -2.88 -16.87
CA HIS A 102 -1.46 -3.29 -16.84
C HIS A 102 -2.34 -2.03 -16.86
N PRO A 103 -2.57 -1.40 -18.02
CA PRO A 103 -3.31 -0.14 -18.13
C PRO A 103 -4.84 -0.36 -18.07
N ASP A 104 -5.30 -1.15 -17.11
CA ASP A 104 -6.70 -1.56 -16.93
C ASP A 104 -7.12 -1.26 -15.49
N ILE A 105 -7.81 -0.13 -15.29
CA ILE A 105 -8.19 0.35 -13.96
C ILE A 105 -9.14 -0.62 -13.26
N LEU A 106 -10.08 -1.22 -14.02
CA LEU A 106 -11.06 -2.14 -13.44
C LEU A 106 -10.40 -3.44 -12.98
N ALA A 107 -9.48 -3.98 -13.78
CA ALA A 107 -8.72 -5.17 -13.37
C ALA A 107 -7.82 -4.88 -12.16
N LEU A 108 -7.25 -3.67 -12.07
CA LEU A 108 -6.44 -3.25 -10.92
C LEU A 108 -7.29 -3.04 -9.66
N GLU A 109 -8.48 -2.47 -9.80
CA GLU A 109 -9.45 -2.34 -8.70
C GLU A 109 -9.82 -3.71 -8.13
N GLN A 110 -10.16 -4.67 -8.99
CA GLN A 110 -10.49 -6.04 -8.57
C GLN A 110 -9.30 -6.75 -7.91
N ALA A 111 -8.09 -6.48 -8.39
CA ALA A 111 -6.88 -7.06 -7.81
C ALA A 111 -6.55 -6.48 -6.42
N LEU A 112 -6.95 -5.25 -6.10
CA LEU A 112 -6.66 -4.62 -4.80
C LEU A 112 -7.25 -5.42 -3.63
N GLU A 113 -8.47 -5.92 -3.75
CA GLU A 113 -9.10 -6.72 -2.70
C GLU A 113 -8.30 -8.01 -2.42
N ALA A 114 -7.99 -8.76 -3.48
CA ALA A 114 -7.21 -9.99 -3.38
C ALA A 114 -5.80 -9.75 -2.81
N VAL A 115 -5.16 -8.65 -3.23
CA VAL A 115 -3.86 -8.21 -2.71
C VAL A 115 -3.95 -7.86 -1.23
N GLY A 116 -4.97 -7.12 -0.81
CA GLY A 116 -5.20 -6.76 0.59
C GLY A 116 -5.38 -7.98 1.48
N ILE A 117 -6.21 -8.94 1.08
CA ILE A 117 -6.43 -10.19 1.81
C ILE A 117 -5.13 -10.99 1.94
N ALA A 118 -4.37 -11.13 0.85
CA ALA A 118 -3.10 -11.86 0.85
C ALA A 118 -2.04 -11.20 1.75
N ILE A 119 -1.95 -9.87 1.73
CA ILE A 119 -1.05 -9.11 2.60
C ILE A 119 -1.46 -9.27 4.06
N ALA A 120 -2.74 -9.12 4.39
CA ALA A 120 -3.25 -9.30 5.75
C ALA A 120 -2.90 -10.68 6.31
N LYS A 121 -3.16 -11.73 5.54
CA LYS A 121 -2.78 -13.10 5.90
C LYS A 121 -1.27 -13.24 6.12
N ARG A 122 -0.45 -12.66 5.24
CA ARG A 122 1.02 -12.76 5.39
C ARG A 122 1.52 -11.98 6.61
N ILE A 123 0.86 -10.89 7.01
CA ILE A 123 1.15 -10.18 8.26
C ILE A 123 0.89 -11.10 9.46
N GLU A 124 -0.26 -11.77 9.50
CA GLU A 124 -0.59 -12.74 10.58
C GLU A 124 0.46 -13.85 10.66
N GLU A 125 0.83 -14.46 9.54
CA GLU A 125 1.90 -15.47 9.49
C GLU A 125 3.24 -14.93 10.01
N GLN A 126 3.60 -13.68 9.68
CA GLN A 126 4.83 -13.06 10.20
C GLN A 126 4.76 -12.82 11.71
N GLU A 127 3.59 -12.50 12.26
CA GLU A 127 3.40 -12.34 13.71
C GLU A 127 3.55 -13.68 14.44
N GLU A 128 2.98 -14.76 13.89
CA GLU A 128 3.17 -16.12 14.39
C GLU A 128 4.63 -16.58 14.30
N GLU A 129 5.30 -16.32 13.17
CA GLU A 129 6.73 -16.62 13.03
C GLU A 129 7.58 -15.85 14.06
N ARG A 130 7.23 -14.60 14.34
CA ARG A 130 7.94 -13.76 15.34
C ARG A 130 7.72 -14.29 16.75
N SER A 131 6.50 -14.65 17.12
CA SER A 131 6.20 -15.19 18.46
C SER A 131 6.93 -16.52 18.70
N GLY A 132 6.91 -17.43 17.72
CA GLY A 132 7.65 -18.69 17.78
C GLY A 132 9.17 -18.50 17.88
N LYS A 133 9.75 -17.55 17.14
CA LYS A 133 11.18 -17.21 17.24
C LYS A 133 11.55 -16.64 18.61
N VAL A 134 10.68 -15.85 19.23
CA VAL A 134 10.89 -15.31 20.59
C VAL A 134 10.85 -16.44 21.62
N GLU A 135 9.92 -17.37 21.52
CA GLU A 135 9.86 -18.55 22.40
C GLU A 135 11.08 -19.46 22.22
N ALA A 136 11.49 -19.73 20.98
CA ALA A 136 12.68 -20.51 20.69
C ALA A 136 13.95 -19.85 21.28
N LYS A 137 14.13 -18.54 21.10
CA LYS A 137 15.24 -17.80 21.72
C LYS A 137 15.15 -17.81 23.25
N LYS A 138 13.97 -17.63 23.84
CA LYS A 138 13.77 -17.72 25.29
C LYS A 138 14.19 -19.10 25.82
N ASN A 139 13.80 -20.17 25.14
CA ASN A 139 14.18 -21.54 25.49
C ASN A 139 15.68 -21.78 25.31
N GLU A 140 16.28 -21.26 24.24
CA GLU A 140 17.74 -21.33 24.03
C GLU A 140 18.51 -20.59 25.14
N TYR A 141 18.04 -19.42 25.56
CA TYR A 141 18.61 -18.66 26.68
C TYR A 141 18.45 -19.40 28.03
N LEU A 142 17.30 -20.02 28.28
CA LEU A 142 17.04 -20.80 29.50
C LEU A 142 17.90 -22.08 29.54
N ASN A 143 18.02 -22.78 28.41
CA ASN A 143 18.85 -23.99 28.28
C ASN A 143 20.34 -23.68 28.43
N LYS A 144 20.84 -22.59 27.82
CA LYS A 144 22.24 -22.14 28.02
C LYS A 144 22.55 -21.76 29.47
N LYS A 145 21.54 -21.35 30.26
CA LYS A 145 21.70 -21.02 31.68
C LYS A 145 21.69 -22.27 32.57
N SER A 146 20.98 -23.33 32.19
CA SER A 146 20.97 -24.61 32.90
C SER A 146 22.17 -25.50 32.57
N SER A 147 22.77 -25.38 31.39
CA SER A 147 24.01 -26.12 31.01
C SER A 147 25.30 -25.54 31.59
N LYS A 148 25.24 -24.43 32.33
CA LYS A 148 26.39 -23.78 33.00
C LYS A 148 26.49 -24.09 34.50
N LYS A 149 25.74 -25.09 34.99
CA LYS A 149 25.86 -25.62 36.35
C LYS A 149 26.55 -26.97 36.34
#